data_AF-A0A396QCN8-F1
#
_entry.id   AF-A0A396QCN8-F1
#
_cell.length_a   1.000
_cell.length_b   1.000
_cell.length_c   1.000
_cell.angle_alpha   90.00
_cell.angle_beta   90.00
_cell.angle_gamma   90.00
#
_symmetry.space_group_name_H-M   'P 1'
#
loop_
_entity.id
_entity.type
_entity.pdbx_description
1 polymer ?
#
loop_
_entity_poly.entity_id
_entity_poly.type
_entity_poly.pdbx_seq_one_letter_code
_entity_poly.pdbx_strand_id
1 'polypeptide(L)'
;MSDRAVKFDIRKLLNPGTIASVTAILIFAFKIPVSAPVASLCEYMGNAAIPLSMMMIGVSLARLDLKRAFQGAENYIFLMVKMLAIPILLS
;
A
#
# COMPACT_ATOMS: atom_id res chain seq x y z
N MET A 1 -2.74 0.92 -33.35
CA MET A 1 -3.35 -0.41 -33.13
C MET A 1 -3.74 -0.51 -31.66
N SER A 2 -5.05 -0.41 -31.40
CA SER A 2 -5.78 -0.67 -30.16
C SER A 2 -5.71 0.35 -29.00
N ASP A 3 -6.49 1.42 -29.17
CA ASP A 3 -7.17 2.17 -28.11
C ASP A 3 -7.95 1.19 -27.21
N ARG A 4 -7.39 0.82 -26.04
CA ARG A 4 -8.17 0.24 -24.96
C ARG A 4 -8.87 1.39 -24.25
N ALA A 5 -10.03 1.77 -24.78
CA ALA A 5 -11.04 2.46 -24.00
C ALA A 5 -11.30 1.59 -22.76
N VAL A 6 -10.69 1.96 -21.63
CA VAL A 6 -11.10 1.51 -20.32
C VAL A 6 -12.54 1.96 -20.20
N LYS A 7 -13.48 1.07 -20.53
CA LYS A 7 -14.87 1.22 -20.11
C LYS A 7 -14.80 1.24 -18.60
N PHE A 8 -14.69 2.44 -18.03
CA PHE A 8 -14.85 2.69 -16.61
C PHE A 8 -16.30 2.35 -16.31
N ASP A 9 -16.55 1.06 -16.11
CA ASP A 9 -17.76 0.55 -15.49
C ASP A 9 -17.78 1.18 -14.10
N ILE A 10 -18.38 2.36 -13.94
CA ILE A 10 -18.62 3.01 -12.65
C ILE A 10 -19.33 2.03 -11.68
N ARG A 11 -20.09 1.09 -12.24
CA ARG A 11 -20.70 -0.05 -11.55
C ARG A 11 -19.69 -1.10 -11.04
N LYS A 12 -18.54 -1.31 -11.70
CA LYS A 12 -17.43 -2.15 -11.20
C LYS A 12 -16.50 -1.39 -10.26
N LEU A 13 -16.38 -0.07 -10.41
CA LEU A 13 -15.67 0.78 -9.45
C LEU A 13 -16.37 0.76 -8.08
N LEU A 14 -17.70 0.68 -8.06
CA LEU A 14 -18.52 0.33 -6.89
C LEU A 14 -18.39 -1.17 -6.55
N ASN A 15 -17.15 -1.64 -6.41
CA ASN A 15 -16.86 -2.92 -5.79
C ASN A 15 -17.14 -2.80 -4.28
N PRO A 16 -17.66 -3.84 -3.59
CA PRO A 16 -17.69 -3.92 -2.13
C PRO A 16 -16.44 -3.37 -1.43
N GLY A 17 -15.24 -3.57 -1.99
CA GLY A 17 -14.01 -3.00 -1.45
C GLY A 17 -13.96 -1.46 -1.45
N THR A 18 -14.40 -0.82 -2.53
CA THR A 18 -14.49 0.64 -2.64
C THR A 18 -15.60 1.20 -1.74
N ILE A 19 -16.74 0.50 -1.66
CA ILE A 19 -17.84 0.89 -0.78
C ILE A 19 -17.40 0.81 0.69
N ALA A 20 -16.68 -0.25 1.06
CA ALA A 20 -16.12 -0.42 2.40
C ALA A 20 -15.09 0.67 2.74
N SER A 21 -14.19 1.04 1.81
CA SER A 21 -13.21 2.10 2.06
C SER A 21 -13.86 3.48 2.21
N VAL A 22 -14.83 3.82 1.35
CA VAL A 22 -15.60 5.07 1.47
C VAL A 22 -16.36 5.11 2.80
N THR A 23 -17.00 3.99 3.18
CA THR A 23 -17.71 3.89 4.46
C THR A 23 -16.76 4.04 5.65
N ALA A 24 -15.58 3.42 5.61
CA ALA A 24 -14.56 3.56 6.65
C ALA A 24 -14.06 5.01 6.79
N ILE A 25 -13.82 5.70 5.68
CA ILE A 25 -13.42 7.12 5.67
C ILE A 25 -14.50 7.98 6.31
N LEU A 26 -15.78 7.77 5.97
CA LEU A 26 -16.90 8.49 6.57
C LEU A 26 -17.00 8.22 8.08
N ILE A 27 -16.91 6.96 8.52
CA ILE A 27 -16.93 6.60 9.95
C ILE A 27 -15.78 7.28 10.72
N PHE A 28 -14.58 7.29 10.14
CA PHE A 28 -13.41 7.93 10.73
C PHE A 28 -13.56 9.46 10.83
N ALA A 29 -14.06 10.10 9.76
CA ALA A 29 -14.24 11.55 9.71
C ALA A 29 -15.32 12.05 10.68
N PHE A 30 -16.44 11.32 10.83
CA PHE A 30 -17.52 11.67 11.76
C PHE A 30 -17.26 11.21 13.20
N LYS A 31 -16.12 10.54 13.48
CA LYS A 31 -15.72 10.03 14.79
C LYS A 31 -16.84 9.25 15.52
N ILE A 32 -17.63 8.51 14.76
CA ILE A 32 -18.70 7.66 15.29
C ILE A 32 -18.04 6.56 16.13
N PRO A 33 -18.52 6.27 17.36
CA PRO A 33 -17.97 5.19 18.18
C PRO A 33 -18.19 3.86 17.44
N VAL A 34 -17.12 3.39 16.80
CA VAL A 34 -17.09 2.08 16.14
C VAL A 34 -17.22 1.02 17.23
N SER A 35 -18.16 0.09 17.08
CA SER A 35 -18.43 -0.92 18.10
C SER A 35 -17.16 -1.73 18.41
N ALA A 36 -16.90 -1.97 19.69
CA ALA A 36 -15.72 -2.68 20.21
C ALA A 36 -15.30 -3.92 19.38
N PRO A 37 -16.20 -4.82 18.94
CA PRO A 37 -15.81 -5.97 18.13
C PRO A 37 -15.23 -5.59 16.75
N VAL A 38 -15.74 -4.55 16.08
CA VAL A 38 -15.23 -4.15 14.75
C VAL A 38 -13.84 -3.55 14.87
N ALA A 39 -13.61 -2.73 15.89
CA ALA A 39 -12.30 -2.15 16.16
C ALA A 39 -11.26 -3.24 16.45
N SER A 40 -11.56 -4.20 17.34
CA SER A 40 -10.65 -5.29 17.64
C SER A 40 -10.36 -6.17 16.42
N LEU A 41 -11.36 -6.50 15.59
CA LEU A 41 -11.14 -7.26 14.36
C LEU A 41 -10.22 -6.53 13.37
N CYS A 42 -10.46 -5.23 13.14
CA CYS A 42 -9.61 -4.41 12.29
C CYS A 42 -8.19 -4.28 12.86
N GLU A 43 -8.03 -4.21 14.17
CA GLU A 43 -6.73 -4.13 14.83
C GLU A 43 -5.95 -5.44 14.75
N TYR A 44 -6.59 -6.58 15.02
CA TYR A 44 -5.96 -7.89 14.84
C TYR A 44 -5.57 -8.16 13.38
N MET A 45 -6.48 -7.89 12.43
CA MET A 45 -6.17 -8.04 11.01
C MET A 45 -5.10 -7.03 10.55
N GLY A 46 -5.15 -5.79 11.03
CA GLY A 46 -4.17 -4.75 10.71
C GLY A 46 -2.78 -5.12 11.20
N ASN A 47 -2.67 -5.55 12.47
CA ASN A 47 -1.41 -5.99 13.07
C ASN A 47 -0.82 -7.22 12.36
N ALA A 48 -1.66 -8.12 11.83
CA ALA A 48 -1.21 -9.24 11.01
C ALA A 48 -0.90 -8.84 9.54
N ALA A 49 -1.60 -7.84 9.00
CA ALA A 49 -1.42 -7.36 7.63
C ALA A 49 -0.12 -6.58 7.44
N ILE A 50 0.37 -5.90 8.49
CA ILE A 50 1.66 -5.20 8.47
C ILE A 50 2.83 -6.15 8.13
N PRO A 51 3.09 -7.24 8.88
CA PRO A 51 4.17 -8.17 8.56
C PRO A 51 3.91 -8.88 7.24
N LEU A 52 2.66 -9.17 6.86
CA LEU A 52 2.33 -9.74 5.55
C LEU A 52 2.71 -8.80 4.39
N SER A 53 2.41 -7.50 4.53
CA SER A 53 2.78 -6.50 3.53
C SER A 53 4.30 -6.37 3.43
N MET A 54 5.01 -6.40 4.56
CA MET A 54 6.47 -6.42 4.58
C MET A 54 7.05 -7.68 3.94
N MET A 55 6.48 -8.85 4.21
CA MET A 55 6.86 -10.11 3.55
C MET A 55 6.62 -10.04 2.05
N MET A 56 5.49 -9.48 1.60
CA MET A 56 5.18 -9.31 0.19
C MET A 56 6.19 -8.40 -0.52
N ILE A 57 6.60 -7.31 0.12
CA ILE A 57 7.72 -6.46 -0.35
C ILE A 57 9.00 -7.30 -0.45
N GLY A 58 9.32 -8.12 0.56
CA GLY A 58 10.46 -9.04 0.55
C GLY A 58 10.41 -10.06 -0.58
N VAL A 59 9.25 -10.64 -0.89
CA VAL A 59 9.06 -11.56 -2.03
C VAL A 59 9.21 -10.82 -3.36
N SER A 60 8.69 -9.60 -3.46
CA SER A 60 8.87 -8.77 -4.65
C SER A 60 10.34 -8.44 -4.87
N LEU A 61 11.07 -8.11 -3.80
CA LEU A 61 12.53 -7.96 -3.80
C LEU A 61 13.25 -9.25 -4.18
N ALA A 62 12.84 -10.41 -3.68
CA ALA A 62 13.44 -11.70 -4.02
C ALA A 62 13.24 -12.09 -5.50
N ARG A 63 12.12 -11.68 -6.10
CA ARG A 63 11.81 -11.89 -7.53
C ARG A 63 12.50 -10.89 -8.44
N LEU A 64 12.80 -9.69 -7.95
CA LEU A 64 13.80 -8.84 -8.58
C LEU A 64 15.11 -9.64 -8.48
N ASP A 65 15.80 -9.88 -9.58
CA ASP A 65 17.08 -10.59 -9.56
C ASP A 65 17.99 -9.88 -8.54
N LEU A 66 18.10 -10.42 -7.31
CA LEU A 66 18.90 -9.82 -6.23
C LEU A 66 20.33 -9.55 -6.71
N LYS A 67 20.80 -10.43 -7.61
CA LYS A 67 22.07 -10.30 -8.31
C LYS A 67 22.14 -9.07 -9.21
N ARG A 68 21.09 -8.73 -9.97
CA ARG A 68 21.01 -7.49 -10.77
C ARG A 68 20.83 -6.25 -9.89
N ALA A 69 20.05 -6.36 -8.81
CA ALA A 69 19.85 -5.29 -7.85
C ALA A 69 21.16 -4.92 -7.09
N PHE A 70 22.01 -5.91 -6.79
CA PHE A 70 23.34 -5.70 -6.18
C PHE A 70 24.46 -5.43 -7.19
N GLN A 71 24.34 -5.84 -8.46
CA GLN A 71 25.34 -5.55 -9.50
C GLN A 71 25.28 -4.10 -10.01
N GLY A 72 24.12 -3.43 -9.90
CA GLY A 72 24.00 -2.01 -10.23
C GLY A 72 24.33 -1.11 -9.05
N ALA A 73 25.61 -0.76 -8.85
CA ALA A 73 26.03 0.24 -7.86
C ALA A 73 25.26 1.58 -7.99
N GLU A 74 24.80 1.93 -9.20
CA GLU A 74 23.91 3.06 -9.47
C GLU A 74 22.57 2.98 -8.72
N ASN A 75 21.97 1.79 -8.62
CA ASN A 75 20.68 1.64 -7.95
C ASN A 75 20.82 1.81 -6.44
N TYR A 76 21.94 1.37 -5.86
CA TYR A 76 22.25 1.60 -4.44
C TYR A 76 22.48 3.07 -4.12
N ILE A 77 23.19 3.80 -4.99
CA ILE A 77 23.37 5.26 -4.88
C ILE A 77 22.01 5.98 -4.99
N PHE A 78 21.15 5.57 -5.92
CA PHE A 78 19.81 6.13 -6.08
C PHE A 78 18.92 5.89 -4.84
N LEU A 79 18.98 4.67 -4.26
CA LEU A 79 18.28 4.34 -3.01
C LEU A 79 18.81 5.14 -1.81
N MET A 80 20.14 5.29 -1.68
CA MET A 80 20.74 6.13 -0.65
C MET A 80 20.32 7.58 -0.79
N VAL A 81 20.36 8.16 -1.99
CA VAL A 81 19.92 9.55 -2.23
C VAL A 81 18.43 9.71 -1.92
N LYS A 82 17.58 8.76 -2.32
CA LYS A 82 16.14 8.81 -2.00
C LYS A 82 15.87 8.68 -0.50
N MET A 83 16.61 7.81 0.21
CA MET A 83 16.52 7.67 1.66
C MET A 83 17.19 8.80 2.43
N LEU A 84 18.18 9.51 1.89
CA LEU A 84 18.78 10.70 2.50
C LEU A 84 17.95 11.97 2.22
N ALA A 85 17.29 12.06 1.07
CA ALA A 85 16.48 13.22 0.72
C ALA A 85 15.32 13.46 1.70
N ILE A 86 14.63 12.39 2.13
CA ILE A 86 13.55 12.48 3.12
C ILE A 86 14.02 13.03 4.48
N PRO A 87 15.06 12.47 5.14
CA PRO A 87 15.55 12.98 6.43
C PRO A 87 16.25 14.33 6.32
N ILE A 88 16.83 14.69 5.16
CA ILE A 88 17.44 16.01 4.97
C ILE A 88 16.39 17.09 4.75
N LEU A 89 15.28 16.81 4.06
CA LEU A 89 14.16 17.75 3.95
C LEU A 89 13.39 17.91 5.26
N LEU A 90 13.44 16.90 6.14
CA LEU A 90 12.76 16.91 7.44
C LEU A 90 13.67 17.36 8.60
N SER A 91 14.96 17.64 8.32
CA SER A 91 15.91 18.25 9.25
C SER A 91 15.89 19.77 9.17
#